data_AF-A0A9E3U6Q1-F1
#
_entry.id   AF-A0A9E3U6Q1-F1
#
_cell.length_a   1.000
_cell.length_b   1.000
_cell.length_c   1.000
_cell.angle_alpha   90.00
_cell.angle_beta   90.00
_cell.angle_gamma   90.00
#
_symmetry.space_group_name_H-M   'P 1'
#
loop_
_entity.id
_entity.type
_entity.pdbx_description
1 polymer ?
#
loop_
_entity_poly.entity_id
_entity_poly.type
_entity_poly.pdbx_seq_one_letter_code
_entity_poly.pdbx_strand_id
1 'polypeptide(L)' 'MIPEEEILVEQVAGAHRPPVRDELRYHPAWHDLDDAGRLRAFELARALRKAEAALDPEGLSTTAHAVLARIHASRG' A
#
# COMPACT_ATOMS: atom_id res chain seq x y z
N MET A 1 8.35 -23.56 -6.78
CA MET A 1 9.13 -22.45 -6.21
C MET A 1 8.68 -21.19 -6.92
N ILE A 2 8.30 -20.15 -6.18
CA ILE A 2 7.85 -18.88 -6.77
C ILE A 2 9.11 -18.12 -7.22
N PRO A 3 9.14 -17.46 -8.39
CA PRO A 3 10.27 -16.64 -8.80
C PRO A 3 10.60 -15.56 -7.75
N GLU A 4 11.89 -15.26 -7.56
CA GLU A 4 12.35 -14.23 -6.60
C GLU A 4 11.71 -12.86 -6.87
N GLU A 5 11.56 -12.50 -8.14
CA GLU A 5 10.94 -11.25 -8.55
C GLU A 5 9.46 -11.13 -8.09
N GLU A 6 8.71 -12.24 -8.10
CA GLU A 6 7.32 -12.25 -7.59
C GLU A 6 7.30 -11.97 -6.09
N ILE A 7 8.25 -12.51 -5.33
CA ILE A 7 8.39 -12.25 -3.89
C ILE A 7 8.66 -10.76 -3.65
N LEU A 8 9.55 -10.15 -4.42
CA LEU A 8 9.85 -8.72 -4.31
C LEU A 8 8.63 -7.85 -4.64
N VAL A 9 7.88 -8.21 -5.70
CA VAL A 9 6.64 -7.54 -6.08
C VAL A 9 5.61 -7.62 -4.95
N GLU A 10 5.40 -8.80 -4.36
CA GLU A 10 4.48 -9.00 -3.23
C GLU A 10 4.89 -8.17 -2.01
N GLN A 11 6.17 -8.20 -1.65
CA GLN A 11 6.70 -7.43 -0.51
C GLN A 11 6.51 -5.92 -0.68
N VAL A 12 6.78 -5.41 -1.88
CA VAL A 12 6.60 -3.98 -2.19
C VAL A 12 5.12 -3.62 -2.20
N ALA A 13 4.26 -4.45 -2.80
CA ALA A 13 2.83 -4.16 -2.92
C ALA A 13 2.10 -4.15 -1.57
N GLY A 14 2.47 -5.07 -0.67
CA GLY A 14 1.90 -5.20 0.68
C GLY A 14 2.63 -4.42 1.76
N ALA A 15 3.64 -3.61 1.42
CA ALA A 15 4.50 -2.94 2.39
C ALA A 15 3.69 -2.12 3.41
N HIS A 16 3.71 -2.55 4.68
CA HIS A 16 3.06 -1.86 5.77
C HIS A 16 3.60 -0.42 5.91
N ARG A 17 2.69 0.56 5.90
CA ARG A 17 3.00 1.96 6.15
C ARG A 17 2.46 2.36 7.53
N PRO A 18 3.32 2.62 8.53
CA PRO A 18 2.87 3.11 9.81
C PRO A 18 2.21 4.49 9.66
N PRO A 19 1.21 4.81 10.51
CA PRO A 19 0.26 5.90 10.31
C PRO A 19 0.85 7.31 10.42
N VAL A 20 2.01 7.48 11.04
CA VAL A 20 2.65 8.79 11.25
C VAL A 20 3.97 8.84 10.49
N ARG A 21 4.07 9.70 9.49
CA ARG A 21 5.37 10.06 8.92
C ARG A 21 5.41 11.50 8.44
N ASP A 22 6.41 12.23 8.93
CA ASP A 22 6.91 13.47 8.31
C ASP A 22 7.82 13.18 7.10
N GLU A 23 8.07 11.90 6.79
CA GLU A 23 8.98 11.44 5.74
C GLU A 23 8.39 10.31 4.88
N LEU A 24 8.66 10.32 3.58
CA LEU A 24 8.33 9.20 2.70
C LEU A 24 9.31 8.06 2.97
N ARG A 25 8.83 6.90 3.47
CA ARG A 25 9.66 5.67 3.50
C ARG A 25 9.11 4.60 2.56
N TYR A 26 10.02 3.99 1.83
CA TYR A 26 9.81 2.91 0.89
C TYR A 26 10.25 1.58 1.51
N HIS A 27 9.80 0.47 0.93
CA HIS A 27 10.30 -0.86 1.29
C HIS A 27 11.67 -1.08 0.64
N PRO A 28 12.68 -1.67 1.30
CA PRO A 28 14.01 -1.88 0.72
C PRO A 28 13.98 -2.60 -0.65
N ALA A 29 13.12 -3.62 -0.78
CA ALA A 29 12.88 -4.36 -2.03
C ALA A 29 12.46 -3.50 -3.23
N TRP A 30 12.04 -2.25 -3.03
CA TRP A 30 11.75 -1.31 -4.11
C TRP A 30 12.97 -1.05 -5.00
N HIS A 31 14.17 -1.03 -4.40
CA HIS A 31 15.41 -0.78 -5.13
C HIS A 31 15.87 -1.99 -5.94
N ASP A 32 15.43 -3.18 -5.56
CA ASP A 32 15.78 -4.44 -6.22
C ASP A 32 14.85 -4.75 -7.40
N LEU A 33 13.72 -4.03 -7.53
CA LEU A 33 12.84 -4.10 -8.69
C LEU A 33 13.33 -3.20 -9.82
N ASP A 34 13.24 -3.71 -11.05
CA ASP A 34 13.31 -2.91 -12.26
C ASP A 34 12.01 -2.13 -12.51
N ASP A 35 11.95 -1.36 -13.60
CA ASP A 35 10.79 -0.52 -13.90
C ASP A 35 9.51 -1.35 -14.17
N ALA A 36 9.64 -2.55 -14.74
CA ALA A 36 8.51 -3.44 -14.98
C ALA A 36 7.99 -4.02 -13.66
N GLY A 37 8.88 -4.48 -12.77
CA GLY A 37 8.56 -4.96 -11.43
C GLY A 37 7.89 -3.89 -10.57
N ARG A 38 8.37 -2.64 -10.63
CA ARG A 38 7.73 -1.50 -9.95
C ARG A 38 6.32 -1.23 -10.42
N LEU A 39 6.08 -1.30 -11.73
CA LEU A 39 4.73 -1.17 -12.30
C LEU A 39 3.82 -2.31 -11.83
N ARG A 40 4.32 -3.55 -11.84
CA ARG A 40 3.56 -4.72 -11.33
C ARG A 40 3.22 -4.57 -9.85
N ALA A 41 4.15 -4.14 -9.03
CA ALA A 41 3.91 -3.90 -7.61
C ALA A 41 2.85 -2.80 -7.37
N PHE A 42 2.87 -1.72 -8.18
CA PHE A 42 1.83 -0.69 -8.12
C PHE A 42 0.44 -1.25 -8.48
N GLU A 43 0.35 -2.02 -9.55
CA GLU A 43 -0.92 -2.63 -9.99
C GLU A 43 -1.45 -3.63 -8.96
N LEU A 44 -0.57 -4.45 -8.39
CA LEU A 44 -0.92 -5.37 -7.31
C LEU A 44 -1.42 -4.60 -6.07
N ALA A 45 -0.72 -3.54 -5.65
CA ALA A 45 -1.16 -2.70 -4.54
C ALA A 45 -2.53 -2.04 -4.82
N ARG A 46 -2.82 -1.68 -6.08
CA ARG A 46 -4.13 -1.16 -6.48
C ARG A 46 -5.23 -2.21 -6.38
N ALA A 47 -4.96 -3.46 -6.73
CA ALA A 47 -5.89 -4.57 -6.56
C ALA A 47 -6.13 -4.88 -5.06
N LEU A 48 -5.06 -4.93 -4.26
CA LEU A 48 -5.13 -5.17 -2.82
C LEU A 48 -6.02 -4.16 -2.08
N ARG A 49 -5.91 -2.86 -2.42
CA ARG A 49 -6.78 -1.82 -1.84
C ARG A 49 -8.27 -2.02 -2.13
N LYS A 50 -8.62 -2.56 -3.30
CA LYS A 50 -10.02 -2.89 -3.62
C LYS A 50 -10.51 -4.08 -2.79
N ALA A 51 -9.68 -5.09 -2.62
CA ALA A 51 -10.00 -6.24 -1.78
C ALA A 51 -10.15 -5.83 -0.31
N GLU A 52 -9.25 -4.98 0.19
CA GLU A 52 -9.32 -4.39 1.52
C GLU A 52 -10.62 -3.61 1.74
N ALA A 53 -10.97 -2.71 0.82
CA ALA A 53 -12.22 -1.96 0.89
C ALA A 53 -13.46 -2.86 0.86
N ALA A 54 -13.42 -3.97 0.11
CA ALA A 54 -14.53 -4.93 0.09
C ALA A 54 -14.70 -5.72 1.41
N LEU A 55 -13.67 -5.77 2.26
CA LEU A 55 -13.71 -6.41 3.58
C LEU A 55 -14.09 -5.45 4.71
N ASP A 56 -14.07 -4.14 4.44
CA ASP A 56 -14.42 -3.11 5.41
C ASP A 56 -15.95 -2.88 5.44
N PRO A 57 -16.59 -2.79 6.62
CA PRO A 57 -18.04 -2.59 6.73
C PRO A 57 -18.57 -1.32 6.05
N GLU A 58 -17.75 -0.28 5.94
CA GLU A 58 -18.10 0.99 5.31
C GLU A 58 -17.64 1.05 3.84
N GLY A 59 -17.04 -0.02 3.33
CA GLY A 59 -16.49 -0.07 1.98
C GLY A 59 -15.20 0.74 1.81
N LEU A 60 -14.49 1.03 2.90
CA LEU A 60 -13.34 1.93 2.92
C LEU A 60 -12.01 1.18 3.05
N SER A 61 -10.96 1.68 2.40
CA SER A 61 -9.58 1.20 2.67
C SER A 61 -9.01 1.83 3.94
N THR A 62 -7.97 1.24 4.53
CA THR A 62 -7.24 1.87 5.65
C THR A 62 -6.71 3.26 5.30
N THR A 63 -6.34 3.49 4.03
CA THR A 63 -5.95 4.82 3.54
C THR A 63 -7.11 5.81 3.58
N ALA A 64 -8.32 5.39 3.20
CA ALA A 64 -9.50 6.24 3.26
C ALA A 64 -9.86 6.58 4.71
N HIS A 65 -9.83 5.61 5.62
CA HIS A 65 -10.00 5.82 7.06
C HIS A 65 -8.99 6.83 7.63
N ALA A 66 -7.70 6.71 7.27
CA ALA A 66 -6.66 7.65 7.70
C ALA A 66 -6.90 9.08 7.22
N VAL A 67 -7.35 9.26 5.97
CA VAL A 67 -7.70 10.57 5.41
C VAL A 67 -8.92 11.17 6.13
N LEU A 68 -9.98 10.38 6.32
CA LEU A 68 -11.19 10.83 7.02
C LEU A 68 -10.89 11.23 8.46
N ALA A 69 -10.07 10.45 9.18
CA ALA A 69 -9.62 10.79 10.52
C ALA A 69 -8.91 12.16 10.56
N ARG A 70 -8.05 12.46 9.57
CA ARG A 70 -7.36 13.76 9.48
C ARG A 70 -8.30 14.91 9.15
N ILE A 71 -9.29 14.71 8.28
CA ILE A 71 -10.32 15.71 7.99
C ILE A 71 -11.16 16.01 9.23
N HIS A 72 -11.60 14.98 9.96
CA HIS A 72 -12.35 15.16 11.21
C HIS A 72 -11.53 15.91 12.26
N ALA A 73 -10.24 15.56 12.42
CA ALA A 73 -9.35 16.25 13.34
C ALA A 73 -9.11 17.74 12.99
N SER A 74 -9.22 18.13 11.71
CA SER A 74 -9.08 19.53 11.28
C SER A 74 -10.33 20.39 11.47
N ARG A 75 -11.48 19.77 11.79
CA ARG A 75 -12.79 20.42 11.91
C ARG A 75 -13.24 20.64 13.35
N GLY A 76 -12.55 20.04 14.33
CA GLY A 76 -12.74 20.26 15.77
C GLY A 76 -11.65 21.16 16.33
#